data_AF-A0A1V4W4W9-F1
#
_entry.id   AF-A0A1V4W4W9-F1
#
_cell.length_a   1.000
_cell.length_b   1.000
_cell.length_c   1.000
_cell.angle_alpha   90.00
_cell.angle_beta   90.00
_cell.angle_gamma   90.00
#
_symmetry.space_group_name_H-M   'P 1'
#
loop_
_entity.id
_entity.type
_entity.pdbx_description
1 polymer ?
#
loop_
_entity_poly.entity_id
_entity_poly.type
_entity_poly.pdbx_seq_one_letter_code
_entity_poly.pdbx_strand_id
1 'polypeptide(L)'
;MLDEPTRGLDYGLKAGLGKLLREIAQEGTTVLVVTHDVEFAAEHASRIVMLFDGRVAFDGPKHAALGSSMFFAPQIGRLFRGVDDGVLTFREALERMRLLEFKA
;
A
#
# COMPACT_ATOMS: atom_id res chain seq x y z
N MET A 1 -3.69 17.81 -1.47
CA MET A 1 -2.84 17.02 -2.38
C MET A 1 -1.41 17.18 -1.94
N LEU A 2 -0.67 16.09 -1.80
CA LEU A 2 0.73 16.08 -1.36
C LEU A 2 1.58 15.38 -2.41
N ASP A 3 2.72 15.97 -2.75
CA ASP A 3 3.67 15.45 -3.74
C ASP A 3 4.95 14.98 -3.05
N GLU A 4 5.22 13.68 -3.12
CA GLU A 4 6.32 12.98 -2.46
C GLU A 4 6.53 13.35 -0.97
N PRO A 5 5.48 13.33 -0.13
CA PRO A 5 5.55 13.84 1.25
C PRO A 5 6.40 12.97 2.19
N THR A 6 6.79 11.76 1.74
CA THR A 6 7.62 10.82 2.51
C THR A 6 9.11 11.01 2.26
N ARG A 7 9.50 11.90 1.33
CA ARG A 7 10.90 12.13 0.96
C ARG A 7 11.69 12.69 2.15
N GLY A 8 12.80 12.02 2.50
CA GLY A 8 13.67 12.41 3.61
C GLY A 8 13.14 12.02 5.00
N LEU A 9 11.99 11.33 5.08
CA LEU A 9 11.49 10.77 6.33
C LEU A 9 12.05 9.38 6.58
N ASP A 10 12.36 9.08 7.84
CA ASP A 10 12.63 7.72 8.29
C ASP A 10 11.34 6.89 8.39
N TYR A 11 11.49 5.59 8.70
CA TYR A 11 10.37 4.67 8.76
C TYR A 11 9.31 5.07 9.80
N GLY A 12 9.71 5.54 10.98
CA GLY A 12 8.79 5.93 12.04
C GLY A 12 8.00 7.18 11.68
N LEU A 13 8.67 8.17 11.10
CA LEU A 13 8.04 9.41 10.62
C LEU A 13 7.07 9.15 9.46
N LYS A 14 7.41 8.24 8.53
CA LYS A 14 6.49 7.81 7.47
C LYS A 14 5.23 7.18 8.04
N ALA A 15 5.37 6.27 9.00
CA ALA A 15 4.23 5.63 9.65
C ALA A 15 3.33 6.66 10.37
N GLY A 16 3.95 7.63 11.05
CA GLY A 16 3.24 8.74 11.70
C GLY A 16 2.49 9.62 10.69
N LEU A 17 3.14 10.02 9.60
CA LEU A 17 2.52 10.77 8.51
C LEU A 17 1.34 10.01 7.91
N GLY A 18 1.52 8.73 7.58
CA GLY A 18 0.46 7.89 6.99
C GLY A 18 -0.74 7.76 7.90
N LYS A 19 -0.53 7.62 9.22
CA LYS A 19 -1.60 7.61 10.23
C LYS A 19 -2.35 8.95 10.26
N LEU A 20 -1.64 10.08 10.33
CA LEU A 20 -2.25 11.41 10.34
C LEU A 20 -3.10 11.65 9.08
N LEU A 21 -2.57 11.32 7.90
CA LEU A 21 -3.30 11.47 6.64
C LEU A 21 -4.56 10.60 6.60
N ARG A 22 -4.51 9.40 7.19
CA ARG A 22 -5.68 8.51 7.32
C ARG A 22 -6.75 9.08 8.25
N GLU A 23 -6.35 9.68 9.36
CA GLU A 23 -7.27 10.35 10.30
C GLU A 23 -7.98 11.52 9.61
N ILE A 24 -7.23 12.39 8.95
CA ILE A 24 -7.79 13.51 8.14
C ILE A 24 -8.77 12.99 7.08
N ALA A 25 -8.44 11.87 6.42
CA ALA A 25 -9.32 11.26 5.44
C ALA A 25 -10.64 10.74 6.04
N GLN A 26 -10.58 10.17 7.24
CA GLN A 26 -11.75 9.67 7.97
C GLN A 26 -12.68 10.79 8.45
N GLU A 27 -12.15 12.01 8.62
CA GLU A 27 -12.93 13.21 8.92
C GLU A 27 -13.68 13.78 7.70
N GLY A 28 -13.59 13.12 6.54
CA GLY A 28 -14.29 13.49 5.31
C GLY A 28 -13.47 14.33 4.33
N THR A 29 -12.20 14.59 4.64
CA THR A 29 -11.30 15.30 3.72
C THR A 29 -10.74 14.34 2.68
N THR A 30 -10.81 14.68 1.40
CA THR A 30 -10.12 13.87 0.38
C THR A 30 -8.61 14.10 0.43
N VAL A 31 -7.85 13.03 0.67
CA VAL A 31 -6.38 13.06 0.65
C VAL A 31 -5.87 12.37 -0.61
N LEU A 32 -5.11 13.12 -1.41
CA LEU A 32 -4.38 12.62 -2.57
C LEU A 32 -2.87 12.73 -2.30
N VAL A 33 -2.18 11.60 -2.39
CA VAL A 33 -0.72 11.50 -2.27
C VAL A 33 -0.17 11.02 -3.62
N VAL A 34 0.79 11.76 -4.16
CA VAL A 34 1.62 11.33 -5.28
C VAL A 34 2.91 10.79 -4.69
N THR A 35 3.20 9.51 -4.95
CA THR A 35 4.45 8.91 -4.48
C THR A 35 4.86 7.69 -5.30
N HIS A 36 6.16 7.43 -5.37
CA HIS A 36 6.74 6.16 -5.81
C HIS A 36 7.01 5.18 -4.65
N ASP A 37 6.72 5.56 -3.41
CA ASP A 37 6.90 4.71 -2.23
C ASP A 37 5.77 3.67 -2.13
N VAL A 38 6.05 2.48 -2.68
CA VAL A 38 5.12 1.35 -2.71
C VAL A 38 4.75 0.85 -1.32
N GLU A 39 5.69 0.88 -0.36
CA GLU A 39 5.44 0.41 1.01
C GLU A 39 4.44 1.35 1.70
N PHE A 40 4.65 2.66 1.57
CA PHE A 40 3.72 3.66 2.10
C PHE A 40 2.32 3.53 1.47
N ALA A 41 2.25 3.35 0.15
CA ALA A 41 0.98 3.16 -0.55
C ALA A 41 0.28 1.86 -0.10
N ALA A 42 1.01 0.76 0.05
CA ALA A 42 0.48 -0.52 0.53
C ALA A 42 -0.11 -0.41 1.94
N GLU A 43 0.55 0.30 2.85
CA GLU A 43 0.08 0.47 4.22
C GLU A 43 -1.14 1.41 4.31
N HIS A 44 -1.11 2.56 3.64
CA HIS A 44 -2.04 3.65 3.94
C HIS A 44 -3.10 3.90 2.88
N ALA A 45 -2.86 3.58 1.61
CA ALA A 45 -3.82 3.87 0.54
C ALA A 45 -5.08 2.96 0.63
N SER A 46 -6.19 3.47 0.12
CA SER A 46 -7.42 2.69 -0.15
C SER A 46 -7.57 2.35 -1.63
N ARG A 47 -7.20 3.30 -2.49
CA ARG A 47 -7.26 3.24 -3.96
C ARG A 47 -5.92 3.70 -4.52
N ILE A 48 -5.51 3.13 -5.65
CA ILE A 48 -4.31 3.49 -6.38
C ILE A 48 -4.69 3.83 -7.82
N VAL A 49 -4.11 4.93 -8.29
CA VAL A 49 -4.14 5.32 -9.70
C VAL A 49 -2.69 5.28 -10.19
N MET A 50 -2.41 4.44 -11.19
CA MET A 50 -1.08 4.39 -11.81
C MET A 50 -1.10 5.18 -13.11
N LEU A 51 -0.13 6.07 -13.25
CA LEU A 51 0.10 6.80 -14.49
C LEU A 51 1.27 6.18 -15.26
N PHE A 52 1.07 5.99 -16.56
CA PHE A 52 2.11 5.58 -17.49
C PHE A 52 1.97 6.40 -18.78
N ASP A 53 3.07 7.03 -19.20
CA ASP A 53 3.10 7.87 -20.41
C ASP A 53 1.96 8.92 -20.47
N GLY A 54 1.75 9.62 -19.35
CA GLY A 54 0.69 10.63 -19.22
C GLY A 54 -0.74 10.10 -19.22
N ARG A 55 -0.94 8.78 -19.20
CA ARG A 55 -2.27 8.13 -19.20
C ARG A 55 -2.48 7.34 -17.92
N VAL A 56 -3.74 7.21 -17.51
CA VAL A 56 -4.14 6.31 -16.42
C VAL A 56 -4.05 4.88 -16.93
N ALA A 57 -3.07 4.14 -16.43
CA ALA A 57 -2.85 2.73 -16.75
C ALA A 57 -3.63 1.80 -15.83
N PHE A 58 -3.89 2.23 -14.59
CA PHE A 58 -4.68 1.50 -13.62
C PHE A 58 -5.41 2.47 -12.71
N ASP A 59 -6.63 2.09 -12.29
CA ASP A 59 -7.42 2.82 -11.32
C ASP A 59 -8.30 1.83 -10.53
N GLY A 60 -8.02 1.66 -9.25
CA GLY A 60 -8.76 0.69 -8.43
C GLY A 60 -8.19 0.44 -7.04
N PRO A 61 -8.67 -0.60 -6.35
CA PRO A 61 -8.18 -0.97 -5.01
C PRO A 61 -6.69 -1.28 -4.99
N LYS A 62 -6.00 -0.96 -3.89
CA LYS A 62 -4.55 -1.18 -3.76
C LYS A 62 -4.11 -2.63 -4.00
N HIS A 63 -4.89 -3.61 -3.56
CA HIS A 63 -4.58 -5.04 -3.73
C HIS A 63 -4.54 -5.45 -5.20
N ALA A 64 -5.48 -4.96 -6.00
CA ALA A 64 -5.47 -5.21 -7.45
C ALA A 64 -4.30 -4.50 -8.16
N ALA A 65 -3.84 -3.37 -7.63
CA ALA A 65 -2.74 -2.60 -8.19
C ALA A 65 -1.35 -3.19 -7.85
N LEU A 66 -1.18 -3.63 -6.60
CA LEU A 66 0.14 -3.95 -6.04
C LEU A 66 0.39 -5.47 -5.90
N GLY A 67 -0.65 -6.27 -5.61
CA GLY A 67 -0.49 -7.67 -5.19
C GLY A 67 0.16 -8.56 -6.24
N SER A 68 -0.31 -8.46 -7.48
CA SER A 68 0.22 -9.22 -8.63
C SER A 68 1.26 -8.45 -9.44
N SER A 69 1.67 -7.26 -8.98
CA SER A 69 2.57 -6.41 -9.74
C SER A 69 4.00 -6.94 -9.70
N MET A 70 4.64 -7.03 -10.87
CA MET A 70 6.04 -7.43 -10.95
C MET A 70 6.98 -6.34 -10.42
N PHE A 71 6.65 -5.07 -10.69
CA PHE A 71 7.50 -3.91 -10.40
C PHE A 71 7.05 -3.10 -9.19
N PHE A 72 5.76 -3.16 -8.86
CA PHE A 72 5.15 -2.31 -7.84
C PHE A 72 4.58 -3.11 -6.66
N ALA A 73 5.02 -4.35 -6.46
CA ALA A 73 4.66 -5.11 -5.28
C ALA A 73 5.51 -4.67 -4.07
N PRO A 74 4.93 -4.46 -2.88
CA PRO A 74 5.69 -4.24 -1.65
C PRO A 74 6.52 -5.49 -1.31
N GLN A 75 7.52 -5.34 -0.43
CA GLN A 75 8.42 -6.42 -0.02
C GLN A 75 7.68 -7.65 0.48
N ILE A 76 6.67 -7.44 1.34
CA ILE A 76 5.86 -8.52 1.88
C ILE A 76 5.02 -9.18 0.79
N GLY A 77 4.41 -8.41 -0.12
CA GLY A 77 3.68 -8.99 -1.25
C GLY A 77 4.55 -9.83 -2.17
N ARG A 78 5.82 -9.45 -2.38
CA ARG A 78 6.78 -10.29 -3.14
C ARG A 78 7.08 -11.61 -2.44
N LEU A 79 7.15 -11.62 -1.11
CA LEU A 79 7.40 -12.84 -0.33
C LEU A 79 6.22 -13.83 -0.42
N PHE A 80 5.00 -13.31 -0.48
CA PHE A 80 3.77 -14.11 -0.55
C PHE A 80 3.30 -14.40 -1.98
N ARG A 81 4.03 -13.93 -3.00
CA ARG A 81 3.68 -14.13 -4.41
C ARG A 81 3.49 -15.60 -4.75
N GLY A 82 2.35 -15.94 -5.35
CA GLY A 82 2.00 -17.32 -5.72
C GLY A 82 1.56 -18.21 -4.55
N VAL A 83 1.64 -17.71 -3.31
CA VAL A 83 1.02 -18.32 -2.13
C VAL A 83 -0.29 -17.60 -1.81
N ASP A 84 -0.23 -16.27 -1.73
CA ASP A 84 -1.38 -15.37 -1.62
C ASP A 84 -1.03 -13.96 -2.10
N ASP A 85 -1.47 -13.62 -3.31
CA ASP A 85 -1.25 -12.30 -3.91
C ASP A 85 -2.10 -11.18 -3.25
N GLY A 86 -2.99 -11.53 -2.32
CA GLY A 86 -3.76 -10.58 -1.51
C GLY A 86 -3.01 -10.02 -0.30
N VAL A 87 -1.80 -10.50 -0.02
CA VAL A 87 -0.98 -10.01 1.08
C VAL A 87 -0.08 -8.87 0.59
N LEU A 88 -0.23 -7.67 1.13
CA LEU A 88 0.62 -6.51 0.80
C LEU A 88 1.49 -6.05 1.97
N THR A 89 0.95 -6.17 3.19
CA THR A 89 1.54 -5.60 4.41
C THR A 89 1.97 -6.69 5.38
N PHE A 90 2.86 -6.34 6.31
CA PHE A 90 3.28 -7.27 7.36
C PHE A 90 2.12 -7.72 8.25
N ARG A 91 1.17 -6.82 8.52
CA ARG A 91 -0.05 -7.14 9.29
C ARG A 91 -0.88 -8.21 8.60
N GLU A 92 -1.17 -8.04 7.31
CA GLU A 92 -1.93 -9.01 6.51
C GLU A 92 -1.21 -10.37 6.45
N ALA A 93 0.11 -10.37 6.31
CA ALA A 93 0.92 -11.60 6.34
C ALA A 93 0.74 -12.37 7.66
N LEU A 94 0.84 -11.68 8.80
CA LEU A 94 0.66 -12.32 10.11
C LEU A 94 -0.75 -12.87 10.31
N GLU A 95 -1.77 -12.11 9.90
CA GLU A 95 -3.16 -12.57 9.94
C GLU A 95 -3.34 -13.83 9.10
N ARG A 96 -2.71 -13.87 7.92
CA ARG A 96 -2.78 -15.01 7.02
C ARG A 96 -2.06 -16.24 7.54
N MET A 97 -0.87 -16.09 8.09
CA MET A 97 -0.09 -17.19 8.65
C MET A 97 -0.80 -17.83 9.84
N ARG A 98 -1.39 -17.02 10.73
CA ARG A 98 -2.21 -17.54 11.84
C ARG A 98 -3.36 -18.41 11.34
N LEU A 99 -4.06 -17.99 10.28
CA LEU A 99 -5.15 -18.78 9.70
C LEU A 99 -4.70 -20.12 9.11
N LEU A 100 -3.42 -20.26 8.71
CA LEU A 100 -2.87 -21.51 8.21
C LEU A 100 -2.49 -22.46 9.35
N GLU A 101 -1.95 -21.94 10.45
CA GLU A 101 -1.60 -22.73 11.64
C GLU A 101 -2.83 -23.37 12.31
N PHE A 102 -4.02 -22.79 12.19
CA PHE A 102 -5.27 -23.36 12.72
C PHE A 102 -5.95 -24.39 11.78
N LYS A 103 -5.45 -24.59 10.55
CA LYS A 103 -6.01 -25.54 9.57
C LYS A 103 -5.20 -26.83 9.42
N ALA A 104 -4.06 -26.94 10.11
CA ALA A 104 -3.22 -28.14 10.17
C ALA A 104 -3.45 -28.88 11.49
#